data_AF-A0A382I405-F1
#
_entry.id   AF-A0A382I405-F1
#
_cell.length_a   1.000
_cell.length_b   1.000
_cell.length_c   1.000
_cell.angle_alpha   90.00
_cell.angle_beta   90.00
_cell.angle_gamma   90.00
#
_symmetry.space_group_name_H-M   'P 1'
#
loop_
_entity.id
_entity.type
_entity.pdbx_description
1 polymer ?
#
loop_
_entity_poly.entity_id
_entity_poly.type
_entity_poly.pdbx_seq_one_letter_code
_entity_poly.pdbx_strand_id
1 'polypeptide(L)' 'MASTDVTLEELQAAIRNVPDFPEEGIQFKDITPVLADARL' A
#
# COMPACT_ATOMS: atom_id res chain seq x y z
N MET A 1 9.86 21.47 12.83
CA MET A 1 8.63 20.92 12.24
C MET A 1 9.03 19.62 11.57
N ALA A 2 8.45 18.49 11.94
CA ALA A 2 8.74 17.23 11.25
C ALA A 2 8.33 17.38 9.77
N SER A 3 9.18 16.93 8.85
CA SER A 3 8.84 16.86 7.43
C SER A 3 7.54 16.05 7.28
N THR A 4 6.58 16.62 6.56
CA THR A 4 5.29 16.00 6.21
C THR A 4 5.38 15.21 4.91
N ASP A 5 6.60 14.93 4.44
CA ASP A 5 6.82 14.31 3.14
C ASP A 5 6.76 12.80 3.31
N VAL A 6 5.79 12.19 2.64
CA VAL A 6 5.67 10.73 2.56
C VAL A 6 6.83 10.19 1.74
N THR A 7 7.53 9.20 2.29
CA THR A 7 8.63 8.54 1.57
C THR A 7 8.11 7.39 0.69
N LEU A 8 8.89 7.04 -0.32
CA LEU A 8 8.56 5.90 -1.18
C LEU A 8 8.57 4.59 -0.40
N GLU A 9 9.48 4.46 0.57
CA GLU A 9 9.59 3.32 1.46
C GLU A 9 8.34 3.14 2.31
N GLU A 10 7.76 4.23 2.83
CA GLU A 10 6.50 4.19 3.58
C GLU A 10 5.32 3.73 2.70
N LEU A 11 5.22 4.25 1.47
CA LEU A 11 4.18 3.82 0.52
C LEU A 11 4.32 2.34 0.17
N GLN A 12 5.53 1.87 -0.10
CA GLN A 12 5.78 0.46 -0.43
C GLN A 12 5.45 -0.47 0.75
N ALA A 13 5.77 -0.06 1.97
CA ALA A 13 5.46 -0.82 3.18
C ALA A 13 3.94 -0.92 3.45
N ALA A 14 3.16 0.07 3.01
CA ALA A 14 1.71 0.08 3.17
C ALA A 14 0.96 -0.79 2.13
N ILE A 15 1.59 -1.14 1.01
CA ILE A 15 0.96 -1.98 -0.02
C ILE A 15 1.01 -3.46 0.40
N ARG A 16 -0.16 -4.09 0.47
CA ARG A 16 -0.28 -5.52 0.79
C ARG A 16 -0.33 -6.36 -0.47
N ASN A 17 0.17 -7.58 -0.35
CA ASN A 17 0.12 -8.61 -1.38
C ASN A 17 -1.00 -9.59 -1.06
N VAL A 18 -1.94 -9.75 -1.98
CA VAL A 18 -3.02 -10.75 -1.87
C VAL A 18 -2.87 -11.72 -3.04
N PRO A 19 -2.49 -12.99 -2.78
CA PRO A 19 -2.34 -13.99 -3.84
C PRO A 19 -3.71 -14.45 -4.35
N ASP A 20 -3.74 -14.85 -5.61
CA ASP A 20 -4.86 -15.50 -6.29
C ASP A 20 -6.17 -14.72 -6.21
N PHE A 21 -6.08 -13.39 -6.32
CA PHE A 21 -7.24 -12.49 -6.28
C PHE A 21 -7.27 -11.55 -7.50
N PRO A 22 -8.44 -11.34 -8.15
CA PRO A 22 -9.71 -12.04 -7.90
C PRO A 22 -9.75 -13.46 -8.48
N GLU A 23 -8.73 -13.86 -9.25
CA GLU A 23 -8.61 -15.16 -9.92
C GLU A 23 -7.22 -15.78 -9.65
N GLU A 24 -7.13 -17.10 -9.80
CA GLU A 24 -5.89 -17.87 -9.60
C GLU A 24 -4.76 -17.36 -10.51
N GLY A 25 -3.54 -17.26 -9.96
CA GLY A 25 -2.34 -16.80 -10.65
C GLY A 25 -2.13 -15.28 -10.63
N ILE A 26 -3.05 -14.50 -10.04
CA ILE A 26 -2.92 -13.04 -9.91
C ILE A 26 -2.34 -12.67 -8.54
N GLN A 27 -1.27 -11.89 -8.52
CA GLN A 27 -0.77 -11.25 -7.30
C GLN A 27 -1.34 -9.84 -7.16
N PHE A 28 -2.47 -9.70 -6.46
CA PHE A 28 -3.12 -8.42 -6.26
C PHE A 28 -2.34 -7.53 -5.29
N LYS A 29 -2.22 -6.25 -5.65
CA LYS A 29 -1.62 -5.20 -4.81
C LYS A 29 -2.74 -4.40 -4.15
N ASP A 30 -2.96 -4.69 -2.88
CA ASP A 30 -3.97 -4.00 -2.10
C ASP A 30 -3.41 -2.67 -1.55
N ILE A 31 -3.91 -1.58 -2.11
CA ILE A 31 -3.58 -0.19 -1.72
C ILE A 31 -4.54 0.38 -0.66
N THR A 32 -5.52 -0.39 -0.19
CA THR A 32 -6.49 0.12 0.80
C THR A 32 -5.85 0.66 2.08
N PRO A 33 -4.70 0.16 2.59
CA PRO A 33 -4.03 0.78 3.73
C PRO A 33 -3.47 2.17 3.43
N VAL A 34 -2.99 2.39 2.20
CA VAL A 34 -2.51 3.72 1.75
C VAL A 34 -3.68 4.69 1.76
N LEU A 35 -4.83 4.29 1.23
CA LEU A 35 -6.02 5.15 1.19
C LEU A 35 -6.65 5.43 2.57
N ALA A 36 -6.38 4.57 3.56
CA ALA A 36 -6.95 4.66 4.89
C ALA A 36 -6.18 5.61 5.82
N ASP A 37 -4.87 5.83 5.60
CA ASP A 37 -4.06 6.77 6.38
C ASP A 37 -3.89 8.07 5.61
N ALA A 38 -4.58 9.13 6.06
CA ALA A 38 -4.56 10.44 5.40
C ALA A 38 -3.20 11.17 5.46
N ARG A 39 -2.27 10.69 6.29
CA ARG A 39 -0.89 11.18 6.32
C ARG A 39 -0.04 10.50 5.27
N LEU A 40 -0.33 9.23 4.96
CA LEU A 40 0.32 8.44 3.91
C LEU A 40 -0.11 8.94 2.52
#